data_AF-A0A6V7Y4M4-F1
#
_entry.id   AF-A0A6V7Y4M4-F1
#
_cell.length_a   1.000
_cell.length_b   1.000
_cell.length_c   1.000
_cell.angle_alpha   90.00
_cell.angle_beta   90.00
_cell.angle_gamma   90.00
#
_symmetry.space_group_name_H-M   'P 1'
#
loop_
_entity.id
_entity.type
_entity.pdbx_description
1 polymer ?
#
loop_
_entity_poly.entity_id
_entity_poly.type
_entity_poly.pdbx_seq_one_letter_code
_entity_poly.pdbx_strand_id
1 'polypeptide(L)'
;MAYNSHTNIWTFIQEEKLIDNNVDENEQEMARTALRRLILTVESPFPNTRRRQKIVQTEENILSPLELACECLIFKAGQIRRILTAADIPRSHYGIHDKETLKRLDLKQLQLFLQGSVSPTVNAGLLAYAESFTSPAQKQRYGKNGIGRLVVAFKTLIAE
;
A
#
# COMPACT_ATOMS: atom_id res chain seq x y z
N MET A 1 -17.83 -2.74 -8.02
CA MET A 1 -17.05 -3.99 -8.15
C MET A 1 -16.71 -4.18 -9.62
N ALA A 2 -15.43 -4.25 -9.97
CA ALA A 2 -15.00 -4.34 -11.37
C ALA A 2 -15.09 -5.79 -11.87
N TYR A 3 -15.86 -6.03 -12.93
CA TYR A 3 -16.05 -7.37 -13.53
C TYR A 3 -14.73 -8.11 -13.81
N ASN A 4 -13.72 -7.38 -14.30
CA ASN A 4 -12.40 -7.92 -14.63
C ASN A 4 -11.60 -8.40 -13.41
N SER A 5 -11.95 -7.96 -12.19
CA SER A 5 -11.28 -8.43 -10.97
C SER A 5 -11.77 -9.81 -10.51
N HIS A 6 -12.85 -10.32 -11.11
CA HIS A 6 -13.48 -11.59 -10.71
C HIS A 6 -13.66 -12.57 -11.87
N THR A 7 -13.17 -12.23 -13.07
CA THR A 7 -13.34 -13.02 -14.28
C THR A 7 -12.02 -13.21 -15.00
N ASN A 8 -11.82 -14.40 -15.55
CA ASN A 8 -10.56 -14.85 -16.14
C ASN A 8 -9.36 -14.72 -15.18
N ILE A 9 -9.58 -14.96 -13.88
CA ILE A 9 -8.53 -14.89 -12.85
C ILE A 9 -8.05 -16.30 -12.47
N TRP A 10 -6.74 -16.52 -12.39
CA TRP A 10 -6.15 -17.79 -11.91
C TRP A 10 -5.05 -17.58 -10.87
N THR A 11 -4.71 -16.33 -10.57
CA THR A 11 -3.69 -15.99 -9.58
C THR A 11 -4.33 -15.36 -8.36
N PHE A 12 -3.96 -15.86 -7.19
CA PHE A 12 -4.49 -15.45 -5.90
C PHE A 12 -3.34 -15.09 -4.97
N ILE A 13 -3.55 -14.08 -4.13
CA ILE A 13 -2.53 -13.60 -3.20
C ILE A 13 -3.02 -13.81 -1.78
N GLN A 14 -2.19 -14.42 -0.95
CA GLN A 14 -2.37 -14.52 0.49
C GLN A 14 -1.22 -13.79 1.18
N GLU A 15 -1.55 -12.90 2.11
CA GLU A 15 -0.57 -12.11 2.85
C GLU A 15 -0.64 -12.44 4.34
N GLU A 16 0.52 -12.63 4.96
CA GLU A 16 0.67 -12.90 6.39
C GLU A 16 1.72 -11.96 6.99
N LYS A 17 1.39 -11.30 8.11
CA LYS A 17 2.35 -10.45 8.82
C LYS A 17 3.32 -11.32 9.59
N LEU A 18 4.60 -10.99 9.49
CA LEU A 18 5.67 -11.64 10.24
C LEU A 18 6.35 -10.62 11.16
N ILE A 19 6.93 -11.11 12.25
CA ILE A 19 7.81 -10.32 13.10
C ILE A 19 9.25 -10.60 12.67
N ASP A 20 9.98 -9.55 12.31
CA ASP A 20 11.39 -9.61 11.99
C ASP A 20 12.21 -9.60 13.28
N ASN A 21 12.69 -10.79 13.65
CA ASN A 21 13.48 -11.01 14.86
C ASN A 21 14.89 -10.40 14.80
N ASN A 22 15.34 -9.88 13.65
CA ASN A 22 16.64 -9.21 13.55
C ASN A 22 16.60 -7.74 13.99
N VAL A 23 15.40 -7.23 14.32
CA VAL A 23 15.21 -5.89 14.87
C VAL A 23 15.14 -5.98 16.39
N ASP A 24 15.78 -5.04 17.08
CA ASP A 24 15.70 -4.91 18.54
C ASP A 24 14.24 -4.83 19.01
N GLU A 25 13.93 -5.46 20.14
CA GLU A 25 12.57 -5.47 20.68
C GLU A 25 12.08 -4.08 21.08
N ASN A 26 13.00 -3.16 21.38
CA ASN A 26 12.72 -1.77 21.76
C ASN A 26 12.38 -0.86 20.57
N GLU A 27 12.60 -1.32 19.33
CA GLU A 27 12.23 -0.55 18.13
C GLU A 27 10.71 -0.55 17.93
N GLN A 28 10.22 0.47 17.23
CA GLN A 28 8.79 0.60 16.92
C GLN A 28 8.26 -0.66 16.20
N GLU A 29 7.04 -1.10 16.52
CA GLU A 29 6.40 -2.31 15.96
C GLU A 29 6.45 -2.35 14.42
N MET A 30 6.31 -1.18 13.79
CA MET A 30 6.38 -1.04 12.34
C MET A 30 7.76 -1.36 11.76
N ALA A 31 8.84 -1.01 12.46
CA ALA A 31 10.20 -1.39 12.07
C ALA A 31 10.42 -2.91 12.15
N ARG A 32 9.59 -3.62 12.91
CA ARG A 32 9.63 -5.08 13.13
C ARG A 32 8.64 -5.86 12.27
N THR A 33 7.68 -5.20 11.63
CA THR A 33 6.62 -5.89 10.88
C THR A 33 7.07 -6.17 9.45
N ALA A 34 7.34 -7.44 9.13
CA ALA A 34 7.56 -7.92 7.76
C ALA A 34 6.26 -8.51 7.16
N LEU A 35 6.25 -8.76 5.85
CA LEU A 35 5.10 -9.36 5.17
C LEU A 35 5.53 -10.56 4.32
N ARG A 36 4.90 -11.72 4.56
CA ARG A 36 4.99 -12.89 3.67
C ARG A 36 3.84 -12.85 2.68
N ARG A 37 4.16 -12.76 1.39
CA ARG A 37 3.20 -12.76 0.28
C ARG A 37 3.33 -14.06 -0.48
N LEU A 38 2.27 -14.88 -0.43
CA LEU A 38 2.13 -16.12 -1.19
C LEU A 38 1.28 -15.86 -2.42
N ILE A 39 1.84 -16.14 -3.60
CA ILE A 39 1.16 -16.03 -4.89
C ILE A 39 0.84 -17.45 -5.36
N LEU A 40 -0.45 -17.77 -5.43
CA LEU A 40 -0.97 -19.08 -5.78
C LEU A 40 -1.57 -19.01 -7.19
N THR A 41 -1.04 -19.82 -8.11
CA THR A 41 -1.55 -19.93 -9.47
C THR A 41 -2.24 -21.28 -9.64
N VAL A 42 -3.50 -21.24 -10.10
CA VAL A 42 -4.32 -22.43 -10.33
C VAL A 42 -4.29 -22.88 -11.79
N GLU A 43 -4.66 -24.14 -12.02
CA GLU A 43 -4.64 -24.79 -13.34
C GLU A 43 -5.50 -24.09 -14.40
N SER A 44 -6.62 -23.48 -14.01
CA SER A 44 -7.55 -22.83 -14.95
C SER A 44 -8.25 -21.64 -14.31
N PRO A 45 -8.59 -20.59 -15.09
CA PRO A 45 -9.22 -19.39 -14.56
C PRO A 45 -10.59 -19.64 -13.96
N PHE A 46 -10.97 -18.75 -13.05
CA PHE A 46 -12.34 -18.54 -12.60
C PHE A 46 -13.01 -17.42 -13.41
N PRO A 47 -14.33 -17.52 -13.68
CA PRO A 47 -15.20 -18.65 -13.35
C PRO A 47 -14.90 -19.87 -14.23
N ASN A 48 -15.17 -21.07 -13.69
CA ASN A 48 -14.97 -22.33 -14.39
C ASN A 48 -16.11 -23.31 -14.07
N THR A 49 -16.23 -24.40 -14.84
CA THR A 49 -17.18 -25.48 -14.57
C THR A 49 -16.94 -26.09 -13.18
N ARG A 50 -15.67 -26.23 -12.79
CA ARG A 50 -15.28 -26.64 -11.42
C ARG A 50 -15.14 -25.40 -10.52
N ARG A 51 -15.83 -25.43 -9.37
CA ARG A 51 -15.72 -24.39 -8.32
C ARG A 51 -14.43 -24.46 -7.50
N ARG A 52 -13.63 -25.52 -7.67
CA ARG A 52 -12.33 -25.72 -7.02
C ARG A 52 -11.32 -26.05 -8.11
N GLN A 53 -10.16 -25.41 -8.06
CA GLN A 53 -9.05 -25.65 -8.98
C GLN A 53 -7.83 -26.06 -8.18
N LYS A 54 -7.01 -26.94 -8.75
CA LYS A 54 -5.73 -27.32 -8.16
C LYS A 54 -4.74 -26.15 -8.31
N ILE A 55 -3.95 -25.91 -7.27
CA ILE A 55 -2.80 -25.00 -7.34
C ILE A 55 -1.68 -25.73 -8.09
N VAL A 56 -1.20 -25.13 -9.17
CA VAL A 56 -0.11 -25.67 -10.01
C VAL A 56 1.23 -25.00 -9.72
N GLN A 57 1.22 -23.79 -9.19
CA GLN A 57 2.42 -23.02 -8.86
C GLN A 57 2.17 -22.17 -7.61
N THR A 58 3.17 -22.13 -6.74
CA THR A 58 3.21 -21.31 -5.53
C THR A 58 4.52 -20.55 -5.53
N GLU A 59 4.45 -19.23 -5.42
CA GLU A 59 5.60 -18.36 -5.23
C GLU A 59 5.50 -17.67 -3.88
N GLU A 60 6.63 -17.48 -3.22
CA GLU A 60 6.72 -16.77 -1.96
C GLU A 60 7.64 -15.56 -2.11
N ASN A 61 7.17 -14.42 -1.63
CA ASN A 61 7.94 -13.20 -1.53
C ASN A 61 7.85 -12.66 -0.11
N ILE A 62 8.99 -12.39 0.52
CA ILE A 62 9.05 -11.80 1.86
C ILE A 62 9.50 -10.36 1.72
N LEU A 63 8.62 -9.44 2.09
CA LEU A 63 8.92 -8.02 2.12
C LEU A 63 9.51 -7.68 3.48
N SER A 64 10.67 -7.02 3.45
CA SER A 64 11.25 -6.44 4.67
C SER A 64 10.34 -5.36 5.26
N PRO A 65 10.49 -5.01 6.55
CA PRO A 65 9.68 -3.96 7.16
C PRO A 65 9.73 -2.61 6.42
N LEU A 66 10.92 -2.26 5.90
CA LEU A 66 11.09 -1.04 5.10
C LEU A 66 10.35 -1.13 3.74
N GLU A 67 10.38 -2.29 3.09
CA GLU A 67 9.70 -2.47 1.81
C GLU A 67 8.19 -2.47 1.96
N LEU A 68 7.69 -3.13 3.00
CA LEU A 68 6.29 -3.06 3.40
C LEU A 68 5.86 -1.61 3.65
N ALA A 69 6.68 -0.85 4.38
CA ALA A 69 6.43 0.57 4.61
C ALA A 69 6.34 1.38 3.32
N CYS A 70 7.27 1.17 2.39
CA CYS A 70 7.26 1.83 1.09
C CYS A 70 6.01 1.46 0.27
N GLU A 71 5.66 0.17 0.20
CA GLU A 71 4.46 -0.30 -0.49
C GLU A 71 3.19 0.29 0.12
N CYS A 72 3.08 0.36 1.44
CA CYS A 72 1.94 0.97 2.12
C CYS A 72 1.79 2.46 1.77
N LEU A 73 2.89 3.23 1.75
CA LEU A 73 2.87 4.64 1.37
C LEU A 73 2.45 4.84 -0.08
N ILE A 74 2.99 4.04 -1.00
CA ILE A 74 2.64 4.09 -2.44
C ILE A 74 1.20 3.66 -2.67
N PHE A 75 0.74 2.62 -1.97
CA PHE A 75 -0.65 2.18 -2.03
C PHE A 75 -1.60 3.28 -1.57
N LYS A 76 -1.28 3.95 -0.45
CA LYS A 76 -2.07 5.09 0.03
C LYS A 76 -2.14 6.22 -1.01
N ALA A 77 -1.02 6.55 -1.64
CA ALA A 77 -0.95 7.52 -2.73
C ALA A 77 -1.87 7.12 -3.90
N GLY A 78 -1.84 5.85 -4.30
CA GLY A 78 -2.71 5.32 -5.35
C GLY A 78 -4.21 5.36 -5.01
N GLN A 79 -4.58 5.22 -3.73
CA GLN A 79 -5.97 5.36 -3.29
C GLN A 79 -6.47 6.80 -3.45
N ILE A 80 -5.67 7.79 -3.03
CA ILE A 80 -5.99 9.22 -3.26
C ILE A 80 -6.13 9.47 -4.76
N ARG A 81 -5.17 9.02 -5.57
CA ARG A 81 -5.21 9.19 -7.03
C ARG A 81 -6.50 8.63 -7.62
N ARG A 82 -6.93 7.45 -7.18
CA ARG A 82 -8.15 6.80 -7.69
C ARG A 82 -9.39 7.63 -7.40
N ILE A 83 -9.50 8.18 -6.19
CA ILE A 83 -10.62 9.05 -5.80
C ILE A 83 -10.65 10.32 -6.65
N LEU A 84 -9.49 10.96 -6.84
CA LEU A 84 -9.36 12.17 -7.67
C LEU A 84 -9.64 11.89 -9.15
N THR A 85 -9.12 10.78 -9.68
CA THR A 85 -9.29 10.39 -11.09
C THR A 85 -10.75 10.03 -11.40
N ALA A 86 -11.48 9.45 -10.46
CA ALA A 86 -12.92 9.19 -10.61
C ALA A 86 -13.76 10.47 -10.78
N ALA A 87 -13.20 11.62 -10.36
CA ALA A 87 -13.79 12.94 -10.54
C ALA A 87 -13.20 13.72 -11.71
N ASP A 88 -12.43 13.08 -12.60
CA ASP A 88 -11.71 13.71 -13.72
C ASP A 88 -10.69 14.79 -13.30
N ILE A 89 -10.12 14.69 -12.08
CA ILE A 89 -9.10 15.63 -11.58
C ILE A 89 -7.70 15.14 -11.97
N PRO A 90 -6.99 15.80 -12.91
CA PRO A 90 -5.66 15.39 -13.33
C PRO A 90 -4.58 15.89 -12.36
N ARG A 91 -3.40 15.25 -12.36
CA ARG A 91 -2.24 15.65 -11.54
C ARG A 91 -1.78 17.09 -11.78
N SER A 92 -2.02 17.62 -12.97
CA SER A 92 -1.53 18.93 -13.43
C SER A 92 -2.46 20.10 -13.11
N HIS A 93 -3.62 19.87 -12.50
CA HIS A 93 -4.57 20.95 -12.19
C HIS A 93 -4.69 21.15 -10.68
N TYR A 94 -3.76 21.93 -10.14
CA TYR A 94 -3.95 22.62 -8.87
C TYR A 94 -4.78 23.89 -9.13
N GLY A 95 -6.04 23.93 -8.70
CA GLY A 95 -6.85 25.13 -8.91
C GLY A 95 -8.34 24.97 -8.61
N ILE A 96 -9.08 26.04 -8.93
CA ILE A 96 -10.53 26.11 -8.79
C ILE A 96 -11.15 25.12 -9.77
N HIS A 97 -11.68 24.01 -9.24
CA HIS A 97 -12.50 23.09 -10.01
C HIS A 97 -13.90 23.67 -10.17
N ASP A 98 -14.48 23.48 -11.35
CA ASP A 98 -15.86 23.87 -11.59
C ASP A 98 -16.81 23.04 -10.69
N LYS A 99 -17.99 23.61 -10.46
CA LYS A 99 -18.99 23.04 -9.54
C LYS A 99 -19.41 21.62 -9.95
N GLU A 100 -19.32 21.25 -11.23
CA GLU A 100 -19.67 19.92 -11.72
C GLU A 100 -18.57 18.89 -11.40
N THR A 101 -17.29 19.24 -11.50
CA THR A 101 -16.17 18.37 -11.06
C THR A 101 -16.27 18.05 -9.57
N LEU A 102 -16.53 19.07 -8.73
CA LEU A 102 -16.66 18.88 -7.27
C LEU A 102 -17.88 18.02 -6.88
N LYS A 103 -18.94 17.99 -7.71
CA LYS A 103 -20.09 17.10 -7.48
C LYS A 103 -19.79 15.64 -7.77
N ARG A 104 -18.86 15.35 -8.69
CA ARG A 104 -18.44 13.98 -9.02
C ARG A 104 -17.43 13.41 -8.04
N LEU A 105 -16.73 14.29 -7.31
CA LEU A 105 -15.78 13.89 -6.28
C LEU A 105 -16.49 13.29 -5.07
N ASP A 106 -16.09 12.08 -4.68
CA ASP A 106 -16.50 11.50 -3.41
C ASP A 106 -15.75 12.17 -2.26
N LEU A 107 -16.26 13.34 -1.85
CA LEU A 107 -15.73 14.15 -0.77
C LEU A 107 -15.70 13.38 0.57
N LYS A 108 -16.67 12.49 0.81
CA LYS A 108 -16.74 11.72 2.06
C LYS A 108 -15.62 10.68 2.10
N GLN A 109 -15.41 9.95 1.00
CA GLN A 109 -14.32 8.99 0.89
C GLN A 109 -12.96 9.68 0.98
N LEU A 110 -12.79 10.81 0.29
CA LEU A 110 -11.56 11.60 0.34
C LEU A 110 -11.28 12.11 1.76
N GLN A 111 -12.28 12.70 2.42
CA GLN A 111 -12.14 13.22 3.79
C GLN A 111 -11.81 12.10 4.78
N LEU A 112 -12.52 10.96 4.71
CA LEU A 112 -12.26 9.81 5.58
C LEU A 112 -10.82 9.31 5.42
N PHE A 113 -10.33 9.25 4.18
CA PHE A 113 -8.97 8.81 3.88
C PHE A 113 -7.91 9.80 4.38
N LEU A 114 -8.09 11.11 4.10
CA LEU A 114 -7.15 12.15 4.51
C LEU A 114 -7.09 12.30 6.03
N GLN A 115 -8.24 12.26 6.70
CA GLN A 115 -8.30 12.33 8.16
C GLN A 115 -7.52 11.18 8.80
N GLY A 116 -7.70 9.95 8.30
CA GLY A 116 -6.95 8.78 8.77
C GLY A 116 -5.46 8.77 8.40
N SER A 117 -5.04 9.62 7.46
CA SER A 117 -3.65 9.70 6.99
C SER A 117 -2.85 10.82 7.67
N VAL A 118 -3.47 11.99 7.87
CA VAL A 118 -2.83 13.21 8.40
C VAL A 118 -2.99 13.34 9.92
N SER A 119 -4.11 12.88 10.48
CA SER A 119 -4.38 12.95 11.93
C SER A 119 -4.85 11.61 12.48
N PRO A 120 -4.03 10.56 12.38
CA PRO A 120 -4.38 9.25 12.93
C PRO A 120 -4.31 9.28 14.45
N THR A 121 -5.40 8.86 15.10
CA THR A 121 -5.52 8.79 16.57
C THR A 121 -5.46 7.37 17.12
N VAL A 122 -5.66 6.36 16.27
CA VAL A 122 -5.75 4.94 16.67
C VAL A 122 -4.62 4.10 16.07
N ASN A 123 -4.29 4.32 14.80
CA ASN A 123 -3.27 3.56 14.08
C ASN A 123 -1.98 4.37 13.93
N ALA A 124 -0.86 3.68 13.69
CA ALA A 124 0.41 4.33 13.40
C ALA A 124 0.29 5.25 12.16
N GLY A 125 0.63 6.52 12.35
CA GLY A 125 0.56 7.55 11.31
C GLY A 125 1.78 7.62 10.41
N LEU A 126 1.74 8.53 9.43
CA LEU A 126 2.86 8.77 8.51
C LEU A 126 4.16 9.12 9.24
N LEU A 127 4.05 9.84 10.36
CA LEU A 127 5.22 10.17 11.18
C LEU A 127 5.86 8.91 11.78
N ALA A 128 5.08 7.92 12.21
CA ALA A 128 5.60 6.66 12.72
C ALA A 128 6.41 5.89 11.67
N TYR A 129 5.99 5.93 10.39
CA TYR A 129 6.80 5.38 9.29
C TYR A 129 8.15 6.11 9.16
N ALA A 130 8.18 7.44 9.31
CA ALA A 130 9.43 8.17 9.25
C ALA A 130 10.33 7.85 10.46
N GLU A 131 9.78 7.86 11.67
CA GLU A 131 10.52 7.58 12.92
C GLU A 131 11.07 6.16 12.95
N SER A 132 10.26 5.16 12.59
CA SER A 132 10.62 3.74 12.55
C SER A 132 11.84 3.42 11.69
N PHE A 133 12.13 4.22 10.65
CA PHE A 133 13.20 3.93 9.70
C PHE A 133 14.28 5.02 9.64
N THR A 134 14.16 6.09 10.41
CA THR A 134 15.17 7.17 10.46
C THR A 134 16.13 7.08 11.65
N SER A 135 15.96 6.09 12.53
CA SER A 135 16.91 5.80 13.60
C SER A 135 18.30 5.46 13.02
N PRO A 136 19.41 5.74 13.74
CA PRO A 136 20.75 5.42 13.27
C PRO A 136 20.94 3.94 12.93
N ALA A 137 20.36 3.03 13.73
CA ALA A 137 20.42 1.59 13.52
C ALA A 137 19.74 1.17 12.20
N GLN A 138 18.54 1.71 11.93
CA GLN A 138 17.79 1.39 10.71
C GLN A 138 18.43 2.00 9.46
N LYS A 139 18.99 3.22 9.57
CA LYS A 139 19.79 3.83 8.49
C LYS A 139 21.02 3.01 8.15
N GLN A 140 21.69 2.44 9.15
CA GLN A 140 22.83 1.55 8.93
C GLN A 140 22.37 0.24 8.26
N ARG A 141 21.26 -0.34 8.73
CA ARG A 141 20.70 -1.59 8.23
C ARG A 141 20.29 -1.53 6.75
N TYR A 142 19.56 -0.49 6.35
CA TYR A 142 19.01 -0.40 5.00
C TYR A 142 19.84 0.46 4.03
N GLY A 143 20.84 1.17 4.56
CA GLY A 143 21.73 2.03 3.80
C GLY A 143 21.02 3.19 3.10
N LYS A 144 21.80 3.96 2.33
CA LYS A 144 21.28 5.15 1.63
C LYS A 144 20.20 4.82 0.60
N ASN A 145 20.31 3.67 -0.07
CA ASN A 145 19.38 3.28 -1.13
C ASN A 145 17.99 2.93 -0.56
N GLY A 146 17.93 2.15 0.53
CA GLY A 146 16.67 1.81 1.18
C GLY A 146 15.96 3.06 1.70
N ILE A 147 16.69 3.91 2.42
CA ILE A 147 16.13 5.18 2.92
C ILE A 147 15.73 6.11 1.77
N GLY A 148 16.48 6.11 0.67
CA GLY A 148 16.12 6.82 -0.56
C GLY A 148 14.77 6.37 -1.13
N ARG A 149 14.50 5.06 -1.18
CA ARG A 149 13.20 4.50 -1.61
C ARG A 149 12.07 4.99 -0.70
N LEU A 150 12.29 5.00 0.62
CA LEU A 150 11.30 5.50 1.59
C LEU A 150 10.99 6.99 1.37
N VAL A 151 12.01 7.82 1.16
CA VAL A 151 11.82 9.25 0.86
C VAL A 151 11.04 9.44 -0.43
N VAL A 152 11.30 8.65 -1.47
CA VAL A 152 10.54 8.69 -2.74
C VAL A 152 9.08 8.28 -2.50
N ALA A 153 8.82 7.26 -1.68
CA ALA A 153 7.47 6.84 -1.34
C ALA A 153 6.68 7.94 -0.60
N PHE A 154 7.30 8.62 0.37
CA PHE A 154 6.71 9.79 1.03
C PHE A 154 6.43 10.94 0.06
N LYS A 155 7.40 11.28 -0.81
CA LYS A 155 7.20 12.33 -1.83
C LYS A 155 6.06 11.99 -2.78
N THR A 156 5.94 10.72 -3.15
CA THR A 156 4.85 10.25 -4.01
C THR A 156 3.50 10.43 -3.33
N LEU A 157 3.39 10.14 -2.03
CA LEU A 157 2.17 10.36 -1.27
C LEU A 157 1.81 11.85 -1.09
N ILE A 158 2.81 12.70 -0.82
CA ILE A 158 2.59 14.14 -0.61
C ILE A 158 2.22 14.85 -1.92
N ALA A 159 2.62 14.31 -3.07
CA ALA A 159 2.29 14.85 -4.39
C ALA A 159 0.88 14.48 -4.87
N GLU A 160 0.14 13.67 -4.12
CA GLU A 160 -1.25 13.30 -4.39
C GLU A 160 -2.24 14.29 -3.76
#